data_AF-A0A958MNN0-F1
#
_entry.id   AF-A0A958MNN0-F1
#
_cell.length_a   1.000
_cell.length_b   1.000
_cell.length_c   1.000
_cell.angle_alpha   90.00
_cell.angle_beta   90.00
_cell.angle_gamma   90.00
#
_symmetry.space_group_name_H-M   'P 1'
#
loop_
_entity.id
_entity.type
_entity.pdbx_description
1 polymer ?
#
loop_
_entity_poly.entity_id
_entity_poly.type
_entity_poly.pdbx_seq_one_letter_code
_entity_poly.pdbx_strand_id
1 'polypeptide(L)'
;EMGFAAHLRYHWMEPVVYNSIRYIPLAIIANYSAQDVAFVYFFAITIGHLNHANLGWDYGIFKYIFNNPKMHIWHHAKELPKHVRFGVNYGLTLSIWDYIFKTDYVPHNGRDIELGFEGDEKFPKDFMSQELYPLNKK
;
A
#
# COMPACT_ATOMS: atom_id res chain seq x y z
N GLU A 1 8.63 10.18 2.86
CA GLU A 1 9.32 9.67 1.66
C GLU A 1 8.80 8.29 1.29
N MET A 2 8.53 8.06 0.00
CA MET A 2 8.29 6.73 -0.59
C MET A 2 9.61 5.97 -0.68
N GLY A 3 10.14 5.53 0.47
CA GLY A 3 11.36 4.73 0.55
C GLY A 3 11.05 3.23 0.70
N PHE A 4 12.01 2.38 0.34
CA PHE A 4 11.96 0.93 0.59
C PHE A 4 11.59 0.60 2.04
N ALA A 5 12.22 1.29 3.00
CA ALA A 5 11.94 1.10 4.43
C ALA A 5 10.55 1.61 4.85
N ALA A 6 9.93 2.53 4.11
CA ALA A 6 8.57 2.99 4.39
C ALA A 6 7.52 1.90 4.12
N HIS A 7 7.80 0.98 3.18
CA HIS A 7 6.98 -0.22 2.94
C HIS A 7 7.08 -1.26 4.07
N LEU A 8 7.93 -1.07 5.08
CA LEU A 8 8.08 -2.00 6.21
C LEU A 8 7.66 -1.37 7.55
N ARG A 9 7.05 -0.18 7.52
CA ARG A 9 6.55 0.50 8.71
C ARG A 9 5.16 -0.02 9.06
N TYR A 10 5.14 -1.17 9.73
CA TYR A 10 3.94 -1.80 10.24
C TYR A 10 4.10 -2.08 11.74
N HIS A 11 2.98 -2.11 12.45
CA HIS A 11 2.95 -2.63 13.81
C HIS A 11 3.38 -4.11 13.79
N TRP A 12 4.19 -4.58 14.75
CA TRP A 12 4.74 -5.94 14.71
C TRP A 12 3.67 -7.04 14.69
N MET A 13 2.48 -6.74 15.22
CA MET A 13 1.31 -7.64 15.16
C MET A 13 0.78 -7.86 13.75
N GLU A 14 1.08 -7.00 12.78
CA GLU A 14 0.63 -7.19 11.40
C GLU A 14 1.28 -8.42 10.74
N PRO A 15 2.62 -8.57 10.72
CA PRO A 15 3.24 -9.77 10.18
C PRO A 15 3.00 -11.03 11.01
N VAL A 16 2.77 -10.91 12.33
CA VAL A 16 2.61 -12.08 13.22
C VAL A 16 1.15 -12.50 13.34
N VAL A 17 0.26 -11.59 13.72
CA VAL A 17 -1.14 -11.89 14.04
C VAL A 17 -2.01 -11.79 12.79
N TYR A 18 -2.01 -10.63 12.12
CA TYR A 18 -2.87 -10.41 10.96
C TYR A 18 -2.56 -11.38 9.82
N ASN A 19 -1.29 -11.53 9.45
CA ASN A 19 -0.89 -12.47 8.40
C ASN A 19 -1.17 -13.93 8.77
N SER A 20 -0.97 -14.35 10.02
CA SER A 20 -1.31 -15.72 10.44
C SER A 20 -2.81 -15.99 10.31
N ILE A 21 -3.65 -15.08 10.80
CA ILE A 21 -5.11 -15.18 10.70
C ILE A 21 -5.58 -15.10 9.25
N ARG A 22 -4.87 -14.38 8.38
CA ARG A 22 -5.17 -14.29 6.96
C ARG A 22 -4.79 -15.58 6.22
N TYR A 23 -3.54 -16.00 6.29
CA TYR A 23 -3.01 -17.05 5.41
C TYR A 23 -3.31 -18.47 5.89
N ILE A 24 -3.36 -18.74 7.20
CA ILE A 24 -3.60 -20.10 7.70
C ILE A 24 -5.00 -20.59 7.34
N PRO A 25 -6.10 -19.85 7.61
CA PRO A 25 -7.43 -20.29 7.23
C PRO A 25 -7.61 -20.39 5.72
N LEU A 26 -7.06 -19.43 4.96
CA LEU A 26 -7.09 -19.47 3.49
C LEU A 26 -6.39 -20.72 2.95
N ALA A 27 -5.21 -21.07 3.50
CA ALA A 27 -4.49 -22.26 3.09
C ALA A 27 -5.28 -23.55 3.39
N ILE A 28 -5.95 -23.62 4.54
CA ILE A 28 -6.80 -24.76 4.91
C ILE A 28 -8.01 -24.86 3.99
N ILE A 29 -8.75 -23.76 3.78
CA ILE A 29 -9.98 -23.74 2.97
C ILE A 29 -9.69 -24.07 1.50
N ALA A 30 -8.62 -23.50 0.94
CA ALA A 30 -8.25 -23.68 -0.44
C ALA A 30 -7.35 -24.91 -0.67
N ASN A 31 -6.99 -25.63 0.39
CA ASN A 31 -6.03 -26.74 0.37
C ASN A 31 -4.70 -26.37 -0.31
N TYR A 32 -4.17 -25.19 0.03
CA TYR A 32 -2.89 -24.70 -0.48
C TYR A 32 -1.73 -25.24 0.34
N SER A 33 -0.65 -25.61 -0.36
CA SER A 33 0.60 -25.97 0.29
C SER A 33 1.30 -24.74 0.87
N ALA A 34 2.27 -24.97 1.75
CA ALA A 34 3.13 -23.89 2.25
C ALA A 34 3.89 -23.19 1.10
N GLN A 35 4.22 -23.91 0.03
CA GLN A 35 4.88 -23.37 -1.15
C GLN A 35 3.97 -22.41 -1.92
N ASP A 36 2.68 -22.74 -2.07
CA ASP A 36 1.72 -21.87 -2.76
C ASP A 36 1.53 -20.56 -1.99
N VAL A 37 1.39 -20.65 -0.66
CA VAL A 37 1.29 -19.48 0.22
C VAL A 37 2.55 -18.62 0.13
N ALA A 38 3.74 -19.24 0.17
CA ALA A 38 5.00 -18.54 0.02
C ALA A 38 5.09 -17.82 -1.33
N PHE A 39 4.69 -18.46 -2.42
CA PHE A 39 4.69 -17.87 -3.75
C PHE A 39 3.80 -16.62 -3.81
N VAL A 40 2.55 -16.71 -3.34
CA VAL A 40 1.62 -15.57 -3.28
C VAL A 40 2.17 -14.44 -2.41
N TYR A 41 2.73 -14.79 -1.25
CA TYR A 41 3.30 -13.83 -0.32
C TYR A 41 4.48 -13.07 -0.94
N PHE A 42 5.47 -13.77 -1.48
CA PHE A 42 6.64 -13.14 -2.10
C PHE A 42 6.27 -12.34 -3.34
N PHE A 43 5.35 -12.84 -4.17
CA PHE A 43 4.83 -12.09 -5.30
C PHE A 43 4.19 -10.76 -4.86
N ALA A 44 3.29 -10.80 -3.88
CA ALA A 44 2.62 -9.59 -3.36
C ALA A 44 3.64 -8.59 -2.78
N ILE A 45 4.62 -9.09 -2.03
CA ILE A 45 5.71 -8.27 -1.49
C ILE A 45 6.56 -7.65 -2.59
N THR A 46 6.93 -8.39 -3.63
CA THR A 46 7.72 -7.85 -4.75
C THR A 46 6.97 -6.73 -5.45
N ILE A 47 5.66 -6.88 -5.67
CA ILE A 47 4.83 -5.82 -6.26
C ILE A 47 4.76 -4.59 -5.34
N GLY A 48 4.57 -4.79 -4.03
CA GLY A 48 4.58 -3.70 -3.05
C GLY A 48 5.89 -2.91 -3.07
N HIS A 49 7.03 -3.60 -3.08
CA HIS A 49 8.34 -2.98 -3.20
C HIS A 49 8.51 -2.23 -4.51
N LEU A 50 8.09 -2.83 -5.63
CA LEU A 50 8.20 -2.21 -6.94
C LEU A 50 7.40 -0.90 -6.97
N ASN A 51 6.17 -0.91 -6.48
CA ASN A 51 5.33 0.28 -6.38
C ASN A 51 5.95 1.39 -5.51
N HIS A 52 6.78 1.04 -4.54
CA HIS A 52 7.51 1.96 -3.67
C HIS A 52 8.93 2.29 -4.17
N ALA A 53 9.35 1.81 -5.34
CA ALA A 53 10.72 1.98 -5.84
C ALA A 53 11.07 3.41 -6.30
N ASN A 54 10.12 4.35 -6.24
CA ASN A 54 10.27 5.74 -6.71
C ASN A 54 10.73 5.85 -8.17
N LEU A 55 10.22 4.95 -9.02
CA LEU A 55 10.50 4.91 -10.45
C LEU A 55 9.39 5.63 -11.23
N GLY A 56 9.72 6.20 -12.38
CA GLY A 56 8.74 6.87 -13.26
C GLY A 56 7.94 5.93 -14.16
N TRP A 57 7.90 4.63 -13.86
CA TRP A 57 7.33 3.60 -14.72
C TRP A 57 5.80 3.64 -14.68
N ASP A 58 5.17 3.71 -15.86
CA ASP A 58 3.71 3.77 -16.00
C ASP A 58 3.09 2.52 -16.62
N TYR A 59 3.92 1.58 -17.11
CA TYR A 59 3.52 0.31 -17.74
C TYR A 59 2.67 0.42 -19.02
N GLY A 60 2.53 1.62 -19.60
CA GLY A 60 1.78 1.81 -20.85
C GLY A 60 0.35 1.29 -20.78
N ILE A 61 -0.02 0.35 -21.67
CA ILE A 61 -1.37 -0.26 -21.67
C ILE A 61 -1.62 -1.18 -20.48
N PHE A 62 -0.58 -1.78 -19.91
CA PHE A 62 -0.72 -2.71 -18.78
C PHE A 62 -1.13 -2.00 -17.49
N LYS A 63 -1.01 -0.67 -17.44
CA LYS A 63 -1.44 0.16 -16.31
C LYS A 63 -2.92 0.00 -15.96
N TYR A 64 -3.75 -0.39 -16.93
CA TYR A 64 -5.19 -0.61 -16.71
C TYR A 64 -5.49 -1.93 -16.00
N ILE A 65 -4.50 -2.81 -15.88
CA ILE A 65 -4.62 -4.10 -15.21
C ILE A 65 -3.75 -4.12 -13.95
N PHE A 66 -2.50 -3.68 -14.06
CA PHE A 66 -1.51 -3.70 -13.00
C PHE A 66 -1.18 -2.30 -12.50
N ASN A 67 -1.10 -2.14 -11.17
CA ASN A 67 -0.58 -0.92 -10.57
C ASN A 67 0.91 -0.78 -10.87
N ASN A 68 1.41 0.44 -10.81
CA ASN A 68 2.77 0.84 -11.15
C ASN A 68 3.25 1.94 -10.19
N PRO A 69 4.57 2.18 -10.12
CA PRO A 69 5.13 3.15 -9.18
C PRO A 69 4.60 4.58 -9.38
N LYS A 70 4.33 4.98 -10.63
CA LYS A 70 3.80 6.30 -10.97
C LYS A 70 2.36 6.51 -10.51
N MET A 71 1.54 5.45 -10.48
CA MET A 71 0.19 5.49 -9.94
C MET A 71 0.20 5.38 -8.42
N HIS A 72 1.00 4.47 -7.87
CA HIS A 72 1.02 4.20 -6.43
C HIS A 72 1.50 5.38 -5.58
N ILE A 73 2.35 6.28 -6.10
CA ILE A 73 2.75 7.48 -5.34
C ILE A 73 1.55 8.37 -4.97
N TRP A 74 0.55 8.45 -5.83
CA TRP A 74 -0.66 9.25 -5.60
C TRP A 74 -1.58 8.63 -4.55
N HIS A 75 -1.48 7.33 -4.27
CA HIS A 75 -2.15 6.70 -3.13
C HIS A 75 -1.65 7.29 -1.80
N HIS A 76 -0.38 7.69 -1.74
CA HIS A 76 0.26 8.28 -0.55
C HIS A 76 0.17 9.81 -0.51
N ALA A 77 -0.47 10.44 -1.50
CA ALA A 77 -0.60 11.89 -1.56
C ALA A 77 -1.35 12.43 -0.33
N LYS A 78 -0.74 13.39 0.36
CA LYS A 78 -1.37 14.04 1.51
C LYS A 78 -2.59 14.87 1.09
N GLU A 79 -2.47 15.56 -0.03
CA GLU A 79 -3.57 16.31 -0.64
C GLU A 79 -4.36 15.44 -1.62
N LEU A 80 -5.64 15.22 -1.32
CA LEU A 80 -6.54 14.44 -2.15
C LEU A 80 -7.27 15.30 -3.19
N PRO A 81 -7.62 14.75 -4.36
CA PRO A 81 -8.44 15.47 -5.32
C PRO A 81 -9.84 15.76 -4.77
N LYS A 82 -10.40 16.93 -5.10
CA LYS A 82 -11.66 17.44 -4.51
C LYS A 82 -12.88 16.52 -4.68
N HIS A 83 -12.85 15.60 -5.64
CA HIS A 83 -13.97 14.71 -5.94
C HIS A 83 -13.94 13.39 -5.15
N VAL A 84 -12.88 13.11 -4.40
CA VAL A 84 -12.79 11.95 -3.50
C VAL A 84 -12.71 12.39 -2.05
N ARG A 85 -13.20 11.53 -1.15
CA ARG A 85 -13.23 11.81 0.29
C ARG A 85 -12.15 11.08 1.08
N PHE A 86 -11.77 9.88 0.64
CA PHE A 86 -11.00 8.94 1.47
C PHE A 86 -9.66 8.51 0.86
N GLY A 87 -9.43 8.77 -0.43
CA GLY A 87 -8.23 8.33 -1.12
C GLY A 87 -8.45 8.10 -2.61
N VAL A 88 -7.38 7.68 -3.28
CA VAL A 88 -7.32 7.29 -4.70
C VAL A 88 -6.37 6.11 -4.86
N ASN A 89 -6.42 5.45 -6.02
CA ASN A 89 -5.48 4.40 -6.42
C ASN A 89 -5.34 3.28 -5.36
N TYR A 90 -6.45 2.67 -4.96
CA TYR A 90 -6.52 1.69 -3.88
C TYR A 90 -5.90 0.34 -4.23
N GLY A 91 -5.87 -0.05 -5.50
CA GLY A 91 -5.43 -1.36 -5.92
C GLY A 91 -3.91 -1.50 -5.84
N LEU A 92 -3.37 -2.25 -4.87
CA LEU A 92 -1.91 -2.46 -4.77
C LEU A 92 -1.32 -3.23 -5.95
N THR A 93 -1.92 -4.36 -6.34
CA THR A 93 -1.44 -5.16 -7.48
C THR A 93 -2.25 -4.89 -8.73
N LEU A 94 -3.57 -4.88 -8.59
CA LEU A 94 -4.51 -4.79 -9.70
C LEU A 94 -5.17 -3.41 -9.69
N SER A 95 -4.70 -2.52 -10.55
CA SER A 95 -5.28 -1.20 -10.77
C SER A 95 -6.61 -1.25 -11.53
N ILE A 96 -6.97 -2.40 -12.12
CA ILE A 96 -8.25 -2.57 -12.83
C ILE A 96 -9.45 -2.15 -11.98
N TRP A 97 -9.40 -2.40 -10.67
CA TRP A 97 -10.44 -2.01 -9.76
C TRP A 97 -10.59 -0.49 -9.68
N ASP A 98 -9.48 0.25 -9.67
CA ASP A 98 -9.52 1.71 -9.68
C ASP A 98 -10.15 2.27 -10.95
N TYR A 99 -9.88 1.67 -12.10
CA TYR A 99 -10.47 2.09 -13.37
C TYR A 99 -11.96 1.74 -13.49
N ILE A 100 -12.38 0.61 -12.90
CA ILE A 100 -13.79 0.18 -12.84
C ILE A 100 -14.57 1.11 -11.91
N PHE A 101 -14.04 1.39 -10.72
CA PHE A 101 -14.73 2.18 -9.69
C PHE A 101 -14.44 3.68 -9.76
N LYS A 102 -13.65 4.13 -10.75
CA LYS A 102 -13.29 5.54 -10.97
C LYS A 102 -12.58 6.18 -9.78
N THR A 103 -11.67 5.43 -9.18
CA THR A 103 -10.76 5.89 -8.13
C THR A 103 -9.33 6.07 -8.64
N ASP A 104 -9.11 5.90 -9.95
CA ASP A 104 -7.81 6.16 -10.59
C ASP A 104 -7.51 7.66 -10.66
N TYR A 105 -6.29 8.05 -10.29
CA TYR A 105 -5.86 9.45 -10.26
C TYR A 105 -4.35 9.58 -10.44
N VAL A 106 -3.92 10.10 -11.60
CA VAL A 106 -2.50 10.38 -11.92
C VAL A 106 -2.43 11.66 -12.77
N PRO A 107 -2.65 12.86 -12.19
CA PRO A 107 -2.78 14.10 -12.95
C PRO A 107 -1.46 14.57 -13.59
N HIS A 108 -0.32 14.28 -12.96
CA HIS A 108 1.02 14.61 -13.43
C HIS A 108 2.06 13.73 -12.73
N ASN A 109 3.35 14.02 -12.91
CA ASN A 109 4.42 13.32 -12.23
C ASN A 109 4.36 13.57 -10.71
N GLY A 110 4.12 12.52 -9.94
CA GLY A 110 3.97 12.60 -8.48
C GLY A 110 5.28 12.57 -7.68
N ARG A 111 6.45 12.53 -8.34
CA ARG A 111 7.77 12.32 -7.66
C ARG A 111 8.01 13.23 -6.46
N ASP A 112 7.61 14.50 -6.57
CA ASP A 112 7.94 15.55 -5.60
C ASP A 112 6.71 16.04 -4.81
N ILE A 113 5.61 15.27 -4.78
CA ILE A 113 4.40 15.63 -4.03
C ILE A 113 4.60 15.45 -2.52
N GLU A 114 3.84 16.19 -1.72
CA GLU A 114 3.79 15.95 -0.28
C GLU A 114 3.07 14.62 0.01
N LEU A 115 3.73 13.77 0.79
CA LEU A 115 3.25 12.45 1.17
C LEU A 115 2.93 12.43 2.66
N GLY A 116 1.91 11.66 3.04
CA GLY A 116 1.53 11.51 4.45
C GLY A 116 0.03 11.57 4.64
N PHE A 117 -0.39 11.77 5.88
CA PHE A 117 -1.78 11.97 6.26
C PHE A 117 -1.93 13.28 7.04
N GLU A 118 -3.17 13.74 7.22
CA GLU A 118 -3.44 14.96 7.96
C GLU A 118 -2.96 14.85 9.42
N GLY A 119 -2.11 15.78 9.86
CA GLY A 119 -1.57 15.80 11.22
C GLY A 119 -0.33 14.91 11.41
N ASP A 120 0.26 14.38 10.35
CA ASP A 120 1.46 13.53 10.41
C ASP A 120 2.67 14.26 11.02
N GLU A 121 2.71 15.60 10.94
CA GLU A 121 3.74 16.43 11.57
C GLU A 121 3.74 16.35 13.11
N LYS A 122 2.61 15.95 13.72
CA LYS A 122 2.44 15.73 15.16
C LYS A 122 2.54 14.27 15.55
N PHE A 123 2.73 13.36 14.59
CA PHE A 123 2.76 11.93 14.86
C PHE A 123 4.03 11.56 15.65
N PRO A 124 3.97 10.59 16.59
CA PRO A 124 5.14 10.20 17.38
C PRO A 124 6.29 9.72 16.49
N LYS A 125 7.52 10.02 16.91
CA LYS A 125 8.73 9.68 16.13
C LYS A 125 9.52 8.50 16.72
N ASP A 126 9.28 8.16 17.98
CA ASP A 126 9.88 7.01 18.64
C ASP A 126 9.02 5.75 18.47
N PHE A 127 9.70 4.61 18.39
CA PHE A 127 9.08 3.31 18.16
C PHE A 127 7.97 3.00 19.17
N MET A 128 8.25 3.17 20.46
CA MET A 128 7.30 2.80 21.52
C MET A 128 6.01 3.63 21.44
N SER A 129 6.12 4.94 21.20
CA SER A 129 4.94 5.80 21.09
C SER A 129 4.14 5.52 19.82
N GLN A 130 4.77 5.10 18.72
CA GLN A 130 4.05 4.68 17.51
C GLN A 130 3.27 3.38 17.74
N GLU A 131 3.87 2.37 18.38
CA GLU A 131 3.20 1.09 18.67
C GLU A 131 2.03 1.27 19.66
N LEU A 132 2.17 2.16 20.65
CA LEU A 132 1.13 2.43 21.64
C LEU A 132 0.11 3.50 21.18
N TYR A 133 0.35 4.18 20.05
CA TYR A 133 -0.52 5.25 19.54
C TYR A 133 -1.99 4.83 19.41
N PRO A 134 -2.33 3.63 18.87
CA PRO A 134 -3.72 3.19 18.75
C PRO A 134 -4.41 2.98 20.10
N LEU A 135 -3.67 2.65 21.16
CA LEU A 135 -4.22 2.43 22.51
C LEU A 135 -4.53 3.74 23.24
N ASN A 136 -3.86 4.83 22.84
CA ASN A 136 -4.00 6.15 23.45
C ASN A 136 -4.99 7.07 22.71
N LYS A 137 -5.46 6.67 21.52
CA LYS A 137 -6.57 7.35 20.85
C LYS A 137 -7.89 7.06 21.59
N LYS A 138 -8.41 8.07 22.27
CA LYS A 138 -9.83 8.14 22.65
C LYS A 138 -10.68 8.55 21.46
#